data_AF-A0AA90UHS7-F1
#
_entry.id   AF-A0AA90UHS7-F1
#
_cell.length_a   1.000
_cell.length_b   1.000
_cell.length_c   1.000
_cell.angle_alpha   90.00
_cell.angle_beta   90.00
_cell.angle_gamma   90.00
#
_symmetry.space_group_name_H-M   'P 1'
#
loop_
_entity.id
_entity.type
_entity.pdbx_description
1 polymer ?
#
loop_
_entity_poly.entity_id
_entity_poly.type
_entity_poly.pdbx_seq_one_letter_code
_entity_poly.pdbx_strand_id
1 'polypeptide(L)'
;VKNPLEEVSVMDTLTQDFVQIRMTKASTLQMKKLPVENGDSVLCVVKTFAGPEKESELYFYNQDWKKMDATRLLDGKRMEDLAESLIQKPDTMSETRFAELKAMIEPRMVSALLLQNENSLVVRLSLPLLSADDKKAVSAIKLQRSFNWNGKSFKES
;
A
#
# COMPACT_ATOMS: atom_id res chain seq x y z
N VAL A 1 -0.94 -7.96 -23.70
CA VAL A 1 -0.81 -9.41 -23.99
C VAL A 1 -2.04 -10.12 -23.43
N LYS A 2 -2.63 -11.07 -24.16
CA LYS A 2 -3.74 -11.89 -23.64
C LYS A 2 -3.17 -12.92 -22.67
N ASN A 3 -3.68 -12.98 -21.44
CA ASN A 3 -3.22 -13.90 -20.40
C ASN A 3 -4.01 -15.23 -20.46
N PRO A 4 -3.57 -16.28 -19.75
CA PRO A 4 -4.28 -17.57 -19.72
C PRO A 4 -5.70 -17.55 -19.12
N LEU A 5 -6.08 -16.46 -18.45
CA LEU A 5 -7.44 -16.22 -17.95
C LEU A 5 -8.33 -15.53 -19.01
N GLU A 6 -7.84 -15.46 -20.24
CA GLU A 6 -8.45 -14.79 -21.39
C GLU A 6 -8.64 -13.26 -21.25
N GLU A 7 -8.06 -12.66 -20.21
CA GLU A 7 -8.03 -11.21 -20.03
C GLU A 7 -6.79 -10.58 -20.68
N VAL A 8 -6.79 -9.25 -20.79
CA VAL A 8 -5.67 -8.49 -21.36
C VAL A 8 -4.84 -7.88 -20.23
N SER A 9 -3.58 -8.29 -20.15
CA SER A 9 -2.57 -7.62 -19.34
C SER A 9 -1.88 -6.52 -20.14
N VAL A 10 -1.69 -5.36 -19.53
CA VAL A 10 -1.04 -4.19 -20.14
C VAL A 10 0.06 -3.69 -19.21
N MET A 11 1.26 -3.53 -19.77
CA MET A 11 2.31 -2.78 -19.11
C MET A 11 2.06 -1.30 -19.39
N ASP A 12 1.45 -0.61 -18.43
CA ASP A 12 1.01 0.78 -18.60
C ASP A 12 2.18 1.76 -18.56
N THR A 13 3.23 1.43 -17.79
CA THR A 13 4.40 2.29 -17.62
C THR A 13 5.64 1.44 -17.40
N LEU A 14 6.73 1.81 -18.06
CA LEU A 14 8.06 1.22 -17.89
C LEU A 14 9.10 2.33 -17.93
N THR A 15 9.85 2.48 -16.84
CA THR A 15 11.00 3.38 -16.71
C THR A 15 12.24 2.57 -16.35
N GLN A 16 13.38 3.24 -16.12
CA GLN A 16 14.62 2.59 -15.69
C GLN A 16 14.50 1.89 -14.32
N ASP A 17 13.63 2.38 -13.45
CA ASP A 17 13.53 1.99 -12.05
C ASP A 17 12.10 1.62 -11.61
N PHE A 18 11.09 1.80 -12.46
CA PHE A 18 9.70 1.55 -12.12
C PHE A 18 8.95 0.86 -13.26
N VAL A 19 8.04 -0.04 -12.90
CA VAL A 19 7.09 -0.64 -13.83
C VAL A 19 5.71 -0.71 -13.18
N GLN A 20 4.68 -0.41 -13.98
CA GLN A 20 3.29 -0.64 -13.63
C GLN A 20 2.64 -1.53 -14.68
N ILE A 21 2.01 -2.60 -14.21
CA ILE A 21 1.33 -3.59 -15.04
C ILE A 21 -0.09 -3.73 -14.52
N ARG A 22 -1.07 -3.45 -15.37
CA ARG A 22 -2.44 -3.90 -15.16
C ARG A 22 -2.53 -5.35 -15.59
N MET A 23 -2.61 -6.27 -14.63
CA MET A 23 -2.63 -7.71 -14.89
C MET A 23 -4.00 -8.17 -15.39
N THR A 24 -5.06 -7.63 -14.80
CA THR A 24 -6.47 -7.89 -15.14
C THR A 24 -7.28 -6.60 -15.02
N LYS A 25 -8.60 -6.63 -15.21
CA LYS A 25 -9.46 -5.47 -14.88
C LYS A 25 -9.47 -5.14 -13.37
N ALA A 26 -9.24 -6.13 -12.52
CA ALA A 26 -9.35 -6.02 -11.07
C ALA A 26 -7.99 -6.10 -10.34
N SER A 27 -6.86 -6.13 -11.05
CA SER A 27 -5.56 -6.24 -10.39
C SER A 27 -4.43 -5.53 -11.12
N THR A 28 -3.56 -4.90 -10.32
CA THR A 28 -2.36 -4.20 -10.78
C THR A 28 -1.13 -4.69 -10.02
N LEU A 29 0.02 -4.56 -10.66
CA LEU A 29 1.33 -4.81 -10.07
C LEU A 29 2.20 -3.58 -10.34
N GLN A 30 2.71 -2.98 -9.27
CA GLN A 30 3.75 -1.96 -9.33
C GLN A 30 5.04 -2.56 -8.81
N MET A 31 6.15 -2.29 -9.48
CA MET A 31 7.46 -2.68 -8.99
C MET A 31 8.43 -1.54 -9.15
N LYS A 32 9.23 -1.29 -8.12
CA LYS A 32 10.26 -0.24 -8.10
C LYS A 32 11.60 -0.80 -7.63
N LYS A 33 12.66 -0.44 -8.32
CA LYS A 33 14.04 -0.72 -7.95
C LYS A 33 14.54 0.40 -7.02
N LEU A 34 14.80 0.07 -5.77
CA LEU A 34 15.18 1.02 -4.72
C LEU A 34 16.69 0.92 -4.42
N PRO A 35 17.43 2.04 -4.41
CA PRO A 35 18.88 2.03 -4.16
C PRO A 35 19.19 1.67 -2.71
N VAL A 36 20.28 0.94 -2.44
CA VAL A 36 20.73 0.63 -1.07
C VAL A 36 22.01 1.41 -0.77
N GLU A 37 22.10 2.05 0.40
CA GLU A 37 23.17 3.01 0.75
C GLU A 37 24.60 2.47 0.56
N ASN A 38 24.79 1.15 0.71
CA ASN A 38 26.09 0.48 0.54
C ASN A 38 25.98 -0.79 -0.33
N GLY A 39 25.03 -0.82 -1.26
CA GLY A 39 24.78 -1.99 -2.11
C GLY A 39 24.29 -1.58 -3.48
N ASP A 40 23.82 -2.56 -4.25
CA ASP A 40 23.16 -2.30 -5.53
C ASP A 40 21.74 -1.76 -5.28
N SER A 41 20.76 -2.65 -5.18
CA SER A 41 19.37 -2.28 -5.02
C SER A 41 18.51 -3.43 -4.52
N VAL A 42 17.31 -3.12 -4.06
CA VAL A 42 16.24 -4.09 -3.79
C VAL A 42 15.05 -3.80 -4.69
N LEU A 43 14.28 -4.84 -5.02
CA LEU A 43 13.03 -4.70 -5.75
C LEU A 43 11.88 -4.66 -4.75
N CYS A 44 11.13 -3.58 -4.75
CA CYS A 44 9.88 -3.45 -4.02
C CYS A 44 8.71 -3.72 -4.97
N VAL A 45 7.84 -4.67 -4.63
CA VAL A 45 6.71 -5.09 -5.45
C VAL A 45 5.43 -4.89 -4.66
N VAL A 46 4.51 -4.09 -5.19
CA VAL A 46 3.15 -3.91 -4.68
C VAL A 46 2.18 -4.56 -5.65
N LYS A 47 1.50 -5.61 -5.19
CA LYS A 47 0.39 -6.23 -5.91
C LYS A 47 -0.91 -5.71 -5.32
N THR A 48 -1.77 -5.11 -6.13
CA THR A 48 -3.04 -4.55 -5.66
C THR A 48 -4.21 -5.26 -6.34
N PHE A 49 -5.19 -5.63 -5.54
CA PHE A 49 -6.48 -6.12 -5.99
C PHE A 49 -7.52 -5.02 -5.76
N ALA A 50 -8.31 -4.74 -6.79
CA ALA A 50 -9.38 -3.75 -6.77
C ALA A 50 -10.72 -4.50 -6.80
N GLY A 51 -11.16 -4.94 -5.62
CA GLY A 51 -12.53 -5.44 -5.38
C GLY A 51 -13.48 -4.27 -5.07
N PRO A 52 -14.43 -4.41 -4.12
CA PRO A 52 -15.22 -3.28 -3.63
C PRO A 52 -14.37 -2.12 -3.12
N GLU A 53 -13.19 -2.43 -2.58
CA GLU A 53 -12.13 -1.49 -2.22
C GLU A 53 -10.77 -2.09 -2.62
N LYS A 54 -9.73 -1.25 -2.65
CA LYS A 54 -8.37 -1.70 -2.96
C LYS A 54 -7.75 -2.40 -1.75
N GLU A 55 -7.03 -3.48 -1.97
CA GLU A 55 -6.14 -4.11 -1.00
C GLU A 55 -4.83 -4.44 -1.68
N SER A 56 -3.71 -4.33 -0.96
CA SER A 56 -2.41 -4.59 -1.53
C SER A 56 -1.58 -5.58 -0.70
N GLU A 57 -0.76 -6.36 -1.40
CA GLU A 57 0.32 -7.14 -0.83
C GLU A 57 1.65 -6.47 -1.20
N LEU A 58 2.57 -6.41 -0.24
CA LEU A 58 3.91 -5.86 -0.43
C LEU A 58 4.96 -6.95 -0.28
N TYR A 59 5.87 -6.99 -1.25
CA TYR A 59 6.98 -7.93 -1.27
C TYR A 59 8.28 -7.21 -1.58
N PHE A 60 9.37 -7.77 -1.06
CA PHE A 60 10.72 -7.33 -1.39
C PHE A 60 11.54 -8.49 -1.90
N TYR A 61 12.40 -8.20 -2.86
CA TYR A 61 13.32 -9.17 -3.45
C TYR A 61 14.71 -8.55 -3.59
N ASN A 62 15.74 -9.39 -3.50
CA ASN A 62 17.09 -9.00 -3.91
C ASN A 62 17.22 -9.08 -5.45
N GLN A 63 18.41 -8.78 -5.98
CA GLN A 63 18.69 -8.83 -7.43
C GLN A 63 18.56 -10.24 -8.03
N ASP A 64 18.74 -11.28 -7.22
CA ASP A 64 18.57 -12.68 -7.63
C ASP A 64 17.11 -13.15 -7.54
N TRP A 65 16.15 -12.23 -7.37
CA TRP A 65 14.73 -12.52 -7.20
C TRP A 65 14.41 -13.40 -5.98
N LYS A 66 15.30 -13.43 -4.99
CA LYS A 66 15.06 -14.10 -3.72
C LYS A 66 14.23 -13.20 -2.82
N LYS A 67 13.07 -13.70 -2.39
CA LYS A 67 12.17 -13.00 -1.47
C LYS A 67 12.90 -12.67 -0.17
N MET A 68 12.76 -11.42 0.26
CA MET A 68 13.31 -10.89 1.51
C MET A 68 12.20 -10.78 2.56
N ASP A 69 12.61 -10.68 3.82
CA ASP A 69 11.71 -10.39 4.93
C ASP A 69 11.26 -8.93 4.88
N ALA A 70 10.00 -8.72 4.50
CA ALA A 70 9.41 -7.39 4.33
C ALA A 70 9.37 -6.58 5.62
N THR A 71 9.26 -7.24 6.79
CA THR A 71 9.18 -6.54 8.08
C THR A 71 10.45 -5.74 8.34
N ARG A 72 11.62 -6.27 7.96
CA ARG A 72 12.91 -5.55 8.09
C ARG A 72 12.97 -4.27 7.26
N LEU A 73 12.20 -4.22 6.17
CA LEU A 73 12.20 -3.13 5.20
C LEU A 73 11.04 -2.16 5.42
N LEU A 74 10.11 -2.50 6.30
CA LEU A 74 9.01 -1.67 6.83
C LEU A 74 9.20 -1.32 8.31
N ASP A 75 10.45 -1.18 8.76
CA ASP A 75 10.77 -0.78 10.15
C ASP A 75 10.17 -1.68 11.24
N GLY A 76 10.20 -2.99 11.00
CA GLY A 76 9.69 -4.02 11.91
C GLY A 76 8.17 -4.23 11.83
N LYS A 77 7.45 -3.47 11.01
CA LYS A 77 5.99 -3.56 10.88
C LYS A 77 5.59 -4.44 9.70
N ARG A 78 4.45 -5.10 9.81
CA ARG A 78 3.72 -5.68 8.68
C ARG A 78 2.79 -4.62 8.07
N MET A 79 2.32 -4.84 6.85
CA MET A 79 1.34 -3.93 6.23
C MET A 79 0.08 -3.79 7.08
N GLU A 80 -0.42 -4.91 7.61
CA GLU A 80 -1.60 -4.97 8.49
C GLU A 80 -1.43 -4.09 9.75
N ASP A 81 -0.21 -4.03 10.31
CA ASP A 81 0.09 -3.24 11.50
C ASP A 81 0.00 -1.72 11.25
N LEU A 82 0.08 -1.30 9.98
CA LEU A 82 -0.06 0.12 9.59
C LEU A 82 -1.50 0.61 9.67
N ALA A 83 -2.50 -0.29 9.75
CA ALA A 83 -3.90 0.12 9.80
C ALA A 83 -4.18 1.07 10.98
N GLU A 84 -3.58 0.82 12.15
CA GLU A 84 -3.74 1.66 13.34
C GLU A 84 -3.13 3.05 13.17
N SER A 85 -1.97 3.18 12.51
CA SER A 85 -1.33 4.49 12.30
C SER A 85 -2.08 5.37 11.28
N LEU A 86 -3.04 4.80 10.57
CA LEU A 86 -3.91 5.47 9.61
C LEU A 86 -5.24 5.95 10.23
N ILE A 87 -5.44 5.74 11.53
CA ILE A 87 -6.62 6.19 12.28
C ILE A 87 -6.17 7.23 13.30
N GLN A 88 -6.73 8.44 13.24
CA GLN A 88 -6.46 9.49 14.20
C GLN A 88 -7.73 10.22 14.59
N LYS A 89 -7.87 10.50 15.88
CA LYS A 89 -8.96 11.30 16.42
C LYS A 89 -8.68 12.80 16.18
N PRO A 90 -9.60 13.54 15.54
CA PRO A 90 -9.52 14.99 15.49
C PRO A 90 -9.75 15.62 16.87
N ASP A 91 -9.08 16.74 17.16
CA ASP A 91 -9.21 17.45 18.44
C ASP A 91 -10.65 17.92 18.71
N THR A 92 -11.43 18.18 17.66
CA THR A 92 -12.82 18.61 17.75
C THR A 92 -13.83 17.47 17.99
N MET A 93 -13.36 16.21 18.09
CA MET A 93 -14.20 15.02 18.19
C MET A 93 -14.18 14.43 19.61
N SER A 94 -15.36 14.04 20.11
CA SER A 94 -15.48 13.34 21.39
C SER A 94 -14.90 11.92 21.34
N GLU A 95 -14.43 11.42 22.48
CA GLU A 95 -13.90 10.05 22.60
C GLU A 95 -14.95 9.00 22.20
N THR A 96 -16.21 9.18 22.62
CA THR A 96 -17.30 8.26 22.29
C THR A 96 -17.51 8.18 20.78
N ARG A 97 -17.58 9.33 20.09
CA ARG A 97 -17.81 9.36 18.64
C ARG A 97 -16.63 8.75 17.90
N PHE A 98 -15.41 9.01 18.36
CA PHE A 98 -14.21 8.40 17.79
C PHE A 98 -14.22 6.88 17.93
N ALA A 99 -14.57 6.35 19.11
CA ALA A 99 -14.66 4.92 19.37
C ALA A 99 -15.73 4.23 18.49
N GLU A 100 -16.90 4.86 18.32
CA GLU A 100 -17.94 4.39 17.40
C GLU A 100 -17.41 4.27 15.96
N LEU A 101 -16.81 5.34 15.44
CA LEU A 101 -16.27 5.36 14.07
C LEU A 101 -15.13 4.36 13.90
N LYS A 102 -14.25 4.23 14.89
CA LYS A 102 -13.14 3.28 14.86
C LYS A 102 -13.65 1.83 14.85
N ALA A 103 -14.71 1.52 15.60
CA ALA A 103 -15.32 0.19 15.62
C ALA A 103 -15.96 -0.23 14.28
N MET A 104 -16.29 0.73 13.40
CA MET A 104 -16.77 0.46 12.05
C MET A 104 -15.66 -0.02 11.10
N ILE A 105 -14.38 0.18 11.43
CA ILE A 105 -13.24 -0.16 10.58
C ILE A 105 -12.85 -1.63 10.81
N GLU A 106 -13.69 -2.55 10.35
CA GLU A 106 -13.43 -3.99 10.37
C GLU A 106 -13.90 -4.64 9.05
N PRO A 107 -13.11 -5.56 8.45
CA PRO A 107 -11.74 -5.89 8.80
C PRO A 107 -10.77 -4.74 8.48
N ARG A 108 -9.66 -4.68 9.22
CA ARG A 108 -8.61 -3.68 9.02
C ARG A 108 -7.75 -4.04 7.81
N MET A 109 -8.09 -3.46 6.68
CA MET A 109 -7.38 -3.67 5.41
C MET A 109 -6.66 -2.41 4.98
N VAL A 110 -5.53 -2.59 4.31
CA VAL A 110 -4.70 -1.51 3.80
C VAL A 110 -4.42 -1.69 2.32
N SER A 111 -4.30 -0.57 1.62
CA SER A 111 -3.77 -0.53 0.26
C SER A 111 -2.51 0.32 0.23
N ALA A 112 -1.62 -0.04 -0.68
CA ALA A 112 -0.35 0.62 -0.88
C ALA A 112 -0.21 1.07 -2.34
N LEU A 113 0.50 2.17 -2.55
CA LEU A 113 0.82 2.72 -3.86
C LEU A 113 2.29 3.11 -3.89
N LEU A 114 3.06 2.52 -4.80
CA LEU A 114 4.40 2.99 -5.10
C LEU A 114 4.32 4.22 -6.01
N LEU A 115 5.03 5.28 -5.64
CA LEU A 115 5.15 6.46 -6.47
C LEU A 115 6.16 6.22 -7.59
N GLN A 116 5.81 6.63 -8.81
CA GLN A 116 6.68 6.43 -9.97
C GLN A 116 7.96 7.26 -9.86
N ASN A 117 7.85 8.53 -9.50
CA ASN A 117 8.94 9.51 -9.58
C ASN A 117 9.69 9.70 -8.26
N GLU A 118 9.25 9.02 -7.20
CA GLU A 118 9.79 9.15 -5.84
C GLU A 118 10.01 7.76 -5.25
N ASN A 119 11.02 7.61 -4.39
CA ASN A 119 11.25 6.36 -3.68
C ASN A 119 10.31 6.24 -2.47
N SER A 120 9.01 6.32 -2.72
CA SER A 120 8.01 6.50 -1.68
C SER A 120 6.82 5.55 -1.85
N LEU A 121 6.31 5.10 -0.72
CA LEU A 121 5.15 4.23 -0.60
C LEU A 121 4.03 4.97 0.13
N VAL A 122 2.89 5.15 -0.53
CA VAL A 122 1.71 5.75 0.09
C VAL A 122 0.77 4.65 0.55
N VAL A 123 0.40 4.67 1.83
CA VAL A 123 -0.48 3.66 2.45
C VAL A 123 -1.79 4.31 2.89
N ARG A 124 -2.90 3.59 2.67
CA ARG A 124 -4.26 4.03 2.96
C ARG A 124 -5.09 2.91 3.58
N LEU A 125 -6.02 3.25 4.45
CA LEU A 125 -7.06 2.32 4.90
C LEU A 125 -8.04 2.00 3.78
N SER A 126 -8.51 0.76 3.80
CA SER A 126 -9.53 0.23 2.90
C SER A 126 -10.76 -0.14 3.73
N LEU A 127 -11.95 0.24 3.24
CA LEU A 127 -13.21 0.14 3.99
C LEU A 127 -14.24 -0.68 3.20
N PRO A 128 -13.96 -1.97 2.91
CA PRO A 128 -14.73 -2.73 1.91
C PRO A 128 -16.18 -3.01 2.32
N LEU A 129 -16.48 -3.05 3.63
CA LEU A 129 -17.81 -3.40 4.15
C LEU A 129 -18.69 -2.19 4.46
N LEU A 130 -18.16 -0.97 4.34
CA LEU A 130 -18.90 0.25 4.68
C LEU A 130 -19.71 0.78 3.50
N SER A 131 -20.92 1.27 3.80
CA SER A 131 -21.74 2.01 2.85
C SER A 131 -21.08 3.33 2.44
N ALA A 132 -21.57 3.99 1.39
CA ALA A 132 -21.05 5.28 0.97
C ALA A 132 -21.18 6.36 2.06
N ASP A 133 -22.26 6.35 2.82
CA ASP A 133 -22.49 7.33 3.89
C ASP A 133 -21.64 7.03 5.14
N ASP A 134 -21.46 5.75 5.47
CA ASP A 134 -20.55 5.35 6.54
C ASP A 134 -19.09 5.70 6.21
N LYS A 135 -18.67 5.51 4.95
CA LYS A 135 -17.35 5.92 4.47
C LYS A 135 -17.13 7.43 4.65
N LYS A 136 -18.16 8.26 4.38
CA LYS A 136 -18.07 9.71 4.63
C LYS A 136 -17.89 10.01 6.12
N ALA A 137 -18.63 9.33 6.99
CA ALA A 137 -18.50 9.52 8.43
C ALA A 137 -17.11 9.10 8.94
N VAL A 138 -16.62 7.93 8.53
CA VAL A 138 -15.30 7.40 8.91
C VAL A 138 -14.14 8.20 8.31
N SER A 139 -14.35 8.91 7.19
CA SER A 139 -13.32 9.75 6.57
C SER A 139 -12.77 10.83 7.52
N ALA A 140 -13.57 11.26 8.52
CA ALA A 140 -13.18 12.24 9.51
C ALA A 140 -12.05 11.78 10.44
N ILE A 141 -11.82 10.46 10.53
CA ILE A 141 -10.78 9.86 11.38
C ILE A 141 -9.69 9.14 10.58
N LYS A 142 -9.80 9.17 9.24
CA LYS A 142 -8.91 8.46 8.32
C LYS A 142 -7.74 9.34 7.91
N LEU A 143 -6.56 8.74 7.90
CA LEU A 143 -5.35 9.34 7.38
C LEU A 143 -4.82 8.58 6.17
N GLN A 144 -3.95 9.27 5.45
CA GLN A 144 -3.01 8.69 4.51
C GLN A 144 -1.61 8.93 5.05
N ARG A 145 -0.75 7.92 4.99
CA ARG A 145 0.67 8.05 5.35
C ARG A 145 1.56 7.80 4.14
N SER A 146 2.64 8.55 4.06
CA SER A 146 3.71 8.35 3.08
C SER A 146 4.94 7.85 3.80
N PHE A 147 5.60 6.87 3.20
CA PHE A 147 6.86 6.35 3.69
C PHE A 147 7.93 6.55 2.62
N ASN A 148 9.03 7.17 2.98
CA ASN A 148 10.17 7.40 2.11
C ASN A 148 11.22 6.33 2.35
N TRP A 149 11.77 5.80 1.27
CA TRP A 149 12.89 4.88 1.33
C TRP A 149 14.19 5.64 1.61
N ASN A 150 14.88 5.26 2.69
CA ASN A 150 16.10 5.94 3.13
C ASN A 150 17.41 5.23 2.74
N GLY A 151 17.35 4.26 1.82
CA GLY A 151 18.50 3.41 1.47
C GLY A 151 18.58 2.09 2.26
N LYS A 152 17.71 1.89 3.26
CA LYS A 152 17.65 0.66 4.07
C LYS A 152 16.23 0.15 4.31
N SER A 153 15.31 1.05 4.61
CA SER A 153 13.91 0.73 4.94
C SER A 153 13.01 1.91 4.59
N PHE A 154 11.71 1.66 4.46
CA PHE A 154 10.70 2.71 4.41
C PHE A 154 10.50 3.33 5.79
N LYS A 155 10.54 4.66 5.86
CA LYS A 155 10.31 5.46 7.07
C LYS A 155 9.19 6.46 6.83
N GLU A 156 8.32 6.62 7.82
CA GLU A 156 7.23 7.61 7.75
C GLU A 156 7.83 9.00 7.52
N SER A 157 7.25 9.73 6.55
CA SER A 157 7.72 11.05 6.10
C SER A 157 7.18 12.18 6.95
#